data_AF-A0AA38HKD6-F1
#
_entry.id   AF-A0AA38HKD6-F1
#
_cell.length_a   1.000
_cell.length_b   1.000
_cell.length_c   1.000
_cell.angle_alpha   90.00
_cell.angle_beta   90.00
_cell.angle_gamma   90.00
#
_symmetry.space_group_name_H-M   'P 1'
#
loop_
_entity.id
_entity.type
_entity.pdbx_description
1 polymer ?
#
loop_
_entity_poly.entity_id
_entity_poly.type
_entity_poly.pdbx_seq_one_letter_code
_entity_poly.pdbx_strand_id
1 'polypeptide(L)'
;MAVRIKFENSCDIGVYASLTNSYCLVASGGGESFFSTFAAELEHHIPVVHAFIGGCRIIGAQIVGNKHGLLVPSITTDQELQHLRDSLPDTVVIQRIEERHSALGNVIACNDYVGLIHPNLDKVARLILKLCKRFLLFMTDHRKART
;
A
#
# COMPACT_ATOMS: atom_id res chain seq x y z
N MET A 1 19.88 -3.14 8.55
CA MET A 1 19.54 -3.90 9.79
C MET A 1 18.15 -4.50 9.59
N ALA A 2 17.87 -5.69 10.13
CA ALA A 2 16.54 -6.28 10.09
C ALA A 2 16.01 -6.38 11.53
N VAL A 3 14.93 -5.66 11.82
CA VAL A 3 14.34 -5.59 13.16
C VAL A 3 13.11 -6.50 13.22
N ARG A 4 12.96 -7.25 14.31
CA ARG A 4 11.81 -8.12 14.53
C ARG A 4 10.82 -7.42 15.45
N ILE A 5 9.59 -7.30 14.98
CA ILE A 5 8.49 -6.67 15.71
C ILE A 5 7.26 -7.57 15.64
N LYS A 6 6.31 -7.36 16.56
CA LYS A 6 5.02 -8.05 16.55
C LYS A 6 3.92 -7.02 16.76
N PHE A 7 2.80 -7.22 16.07
CA PHE A 7 1.61 -6.39 16.23
C PHE A 7 0.54 -7.19 16.98
N GLU A 8 0.22 -6.81 18.23
CA GLU A 8 -0.82 -7.47 19.04
C GLU A 8 -0.71 -9.02 19.05
N ASN A 9 0.51 -9.54 19.17
CA ASN A 9 0.86 -10.98 19.12
C ASN A 9 0.80 -11.65 17.73
N SER A 10 0.50 -10.90 16.66
CA SER A 10 0.65 -11.34 15.28
C SER A 10 2.07 -11.09 14.75
N CYS A 11 2.54 -12.01 13.91
CA CYS A 11 3.80 -11.91 13.17
C CYS A 11 3.62 -11.29 11.78
N ASP A 12 2.38 -11.02 11.34
CA ASP A 12 2.05 -10.57 9.99
C ASP A 12 2.14 -9.05 9.83
N ILE A 13 3.33 -8.52 10.03
CA ILE A 13 3.61 -7.06 10.03
C ILE A 13 3.13 -6.40 8.73
N GLY A 14 3.34 -7.06 7.58
CA GLY A 14 2.98 -6.54 6.26
C GLY A 14 1.47 -6.36 6.04
N VAL A 15 0.62 -6.92 6.90
CA VAL A 15 -0.83 -6.69 6.86
C VAL A 15 -1.18 -5.35 7.51
N TYR A 16 -0.40 -4.93 8.52
CA TYR A 16 -0.67 -3.76 9.35
C TYR A 16 0.15 -2.53 8.96
N ALA A 17 1.27 -2.72 8.27
CA ALA A 17 2.14 -1.63 7.84
C ALA A 17 2.44 -1.71 6.33
N SER A 18 2.59 -0.55 5.71
CA SER A 18 3.06 -0.41 4.33
C SER A 18 4.27 0.51 4.31
N LEU A 19 5.37 0.02 3.76
CA LEU A 19 6.64 0.74 3.71
C LEU A 19 7.00 1.04 2.25
N THR A 20 7.25 2.32 1.97
CA THR A 20 7.76 2.78 0.67
C THR A 20 9.04 3.58 0.87
N ASN A 21 9.65 4.02 -0.24
CA ASN A 21 10.88 4.81 -0.19
C ASN A 21 10.67 6.26 0.29
N SER A 22 9.44 6.78 0.30
CA SER A 22 9.15 8.18 0.67
C SER A 22 8.16 8.33 1.83
N TYR A 23 7.41 7.29 2.19
CA TYR A 23 6.49 7.31 3.34
C TYR A 23 6.29 5.92 3.92
N CYS A 24 5.95 5.86 5.21
CA CYS A 24 5.53 4.64 5.89
C CYS A 24 4.14 4.84 6.49
N LEU A 25 3.23 3.91 6.23
CA LEU A 25 1.88 3.90 6.78
C LEU A 25 1.77 2.77 7.79
N VAL A 26 1.23 3.09 8.96
CA VAL A 26 1.12 2.18 10.11
C VAL A 26 -0.33 2.16 10.59
N ALA A 27 -0.84 0.96 10.87
CA ALA A 27 -2.14 0.76 11.49
C ALA A 27 -2.26 1.53 12.80
N SER A 28 -3.23 2.44 12.85
CA SER A 28 -3.64 3.08 14.10
C SER A 28 -4.31 2.07 15.04
N GLY A 29 -4.07 2.21 16.34
CA GLY A 29 -4.62 1.30 17.35
C GLY A 29 -3.85 -0.01 17.52
N GLY A 30 -2.55 -0.03 17.21
CA GLY A 30 -1.61 -1.03 17.72
C GLY A 30 -0.96 -0.59 19.03
N GLY A 31 -0.32 -1.53 19.73
CA GLY A 31 0.51 -1.19 20.89
C GLY A 31 1.60 -0.17 20.52
N GLU A 32 1.83 0.83 21.37
CA GLU A 32 2.81 1.91 21.15
C GLU A 32 4.20 1.36 20.78
N SER A 33 4.56 0.19 21.31
CA SER A 33 5.81 -0.51 20.98
C SER A 33 6.03 -0.75 19.49
N PHE A 34 4.96 -0.98 18.72
CA PHE A 34 5.06 -1.17 17.27
C PHE A 34 5.48 0.14 16.61
N PHE A 35 4.75 1.23 16.89
CA PHE A 35 5.04 2.53 16.32
C PHE A 35 6.42 3.07 16.76
N SER A 36 6.76 2.97 18.05
CA SER A 36 8.05 3.43 18.56
C SER A 36 9.23 2.77 17.86
N THR A 37 9.09 1.50 17.44
CA THR A 37 10.15 0.81 16.70
C THR A 37 10.29 1.33 15.27
N PHE A 38 9.17 1.61 14.59
CA PHE A 38 9.22 2.26 13.26
C PHE A 38 9.76 3.67 13.35
N ALA A 39 9.31 4.46 14.33
CA ALA A 39 9.76 5.81 14.57
C ALA A 39 11.27 5.86 14.82
N ALA A 40 11.79 5.01 15.72
CA ALA A 40 13.22 4.95 16.05
C ALA A 40 14.13 4.72 14.82
N GLU A 41 13.67 3.95 13.83
CA GLU A 41 14.48 3.60 12.65
C GLU A 41 14.21 4.52 11.44
N LEU A 42 12.97 4.98 11.26
CA LEU A 42 12.52 5.63 10.01
C LEU A 42 12.26 7.13 10.14
N GLU A 43 11.99 7.66 11.34
CA GLU A 43 11.56 9.05 11.55
C GLU A 43 12.59 10.07 11.03
N HIS A 44 13.87 9.71 11.00
CA HIS A 44 14.93 10.55 10.45
C HIS A 44 14.93 10.70 8.92
N HIS A 45 14.28 9.78 8.20
CA HIS A 45 14.33 9.72 6.73
C HIS A 45 12.96 9.81 6.06
N ILE A 46 11.94 9.23 6.69
CA ILE A 46 10.64 8.97 6.08
C ILE A 46 9.54 9.27 7.11
N PRO A 47 8.48 10.01 6.75
CA PRO A 47 7.34 10.23 7.64
C PRO A 47 6.63 8.90 7.92
N VAL A 48 6.44 8.60 9.21
CA VAL A 48 5.65 7.46 9.69
C VAL A 48 4.27 7.98 10.08
N VAL A 49 3.24 7.56 9.34
CA VAL A 49 1.88 8.09 9.49
C VAL A 49 0.94 7.00 9.99
N HIS A 50 0.17 7.37 11.00
CA HIS A 50 -0.93 6.58 11.54
C HIS A 50 -2.17 6.69 10.66
N ALA A 51 -2.68 5.58 10.14
CA ALA A 51 -3.85 5.62 9.28
C ALA A 51 -4.86 4.51 9.58
N PHE A 52 -6.08 4.72 9.08
CA PHE A 52 -7.11 3.71 8.94
C PHE A 52 -7.59 3.74 7.49
N ILE A 53 -8.03 2.59 6.99
CA ILE A 53 -8.57 2.46 5.64
C ILE A 53 -9.92 1.79 5.75
N GLY A 54 -11.00 2.55 5.56
CA GLY A 54 -12.36 2.05 5.72
C GLY A 54 -12.64 1.56 7.14
N GLY A 55 -12.09 2.24 8.16
CA GLY A 55 -12.22 1.84 9.57
C GLY A 55 -11.49 0.54 9.95
N CYS A 56 -10.68 -0.02 9.04
CA CYS A 56 -9.94 -1.25 9.26
C CYS A 56 -8.46 -0.98 9.57
N ARG A 57 -7.88 -1.84 10.43
CA ARG A 57 -6.47 -1.83 10.83
C ARG A 57 -5.53 -2.51 9.83
N ILE A 58 -6.08 -3.23 8.85
CA ILE A 58 -5.31 -4.03 7.88
C ILE A 58 -4.86 -3.15 6.69
N ILE A 59 -4.07 -2.11 6.96
CA ILE A 59 -3.69 -1.14 5.93
C ILE A 59 -2.89 -1.81 4.82
N GLY A 60 -1.81 -2.52 5.17
CA GLY A 60 -0.86 -3.07 4.19
C GLY A 60 -1.46 -4.07 3.21
N ALA A 61 -2.53 -4.77 3.60
CA ALA A 61 -3.29 -5.63 2.70
C ALA A 61 -4.23 -4.86 1.75
N GLN A 62 -4.68 -3.66 2.14
CA GLN A 62 -5.69 -2.89 1.41
C GLN A 62 -5.12 -1.82 0.49
N ILE A 63 -3.92 -1.31 0.79
CA ILE A 63 -3.29 -0.24 0.02
C ILE A 63 -2.12 -0.77 -0.79
N VAL A 64 -1.78 -0.03 -1.83
CA VAL A 64 -0.59 -0.28 -2.65
C VAL A 64 0.03 1.04 -2.98
N GLY A 65 1.34 1.18 -2.80
CA GLY A 65 2.00 2.45 -3.06
C GLY A 65 3.45 2.31 -3.44
N ASN A 66 3.95 3.33 -4.12
CA ASN A 66 5.36 3.56 -4.39
C ASN A 66 5.70 5.00 -4.00
N LYS A 67 6.93 5.45 -4.27
CA LYS A 67 7.29 6.85 -3.93
C LYS A 67 6.50 7.94 -4.66
N HIS A 68 5.82 7.59 -5.76
CA HIS A 68 5.13 8.51 -6.65
C HIS A 68 3.62 8.56 -6.42
N GLY A 69 3.03 7.53 -5.80
CA GLY A 69 1.60 7.45 -5.63
C GLY A 69 1.14 6.34 -4.71
N LEU A 70 -0.05 6.54 -4.16
CA LEU A 70 -0.73 5.66 -3.24
C LEU A 70 -2.13 5.34 -3.75
N LEU A 71 -2.43 4.05 -3.80
CA LEU A 71 -3.74 3.50 -4.13
C LEU A 71 -4.47 3.14 -2.85
N VAL A 72 -5.67 3.69 -2.74
CA VAL A 72 -6.59 3.39 -1.65
C VAL A 72 -7.89 2.82 -2.21
N PRO A 73 -8.55 1.89 -1.50
CA PRO A 73 -9.82 1.33 -1.95
C PRO A 73 -10.95 2.36 -1.83
N SER A 74 -12.05 2.13 -2.55
CA SER A 74 -13.25 3.01 -2.54
C SER A 74 -13.94 3.08 -1.18
N ILE A 75 -13.71 2.11 -0.28
CA ILE A 75 -14.24 2.12 1.09
C ILE A 75 -13.60 3.18 2.00
N THR A 76 -12.49 3.78 1.55
CA THR A 76 -11.74 4.78 2.34
C THR A 76 -12.58 6.03 2.49
N THR A 77 -12.79 6.48 3.72
CA THR A 77 -13.60 7.67 4.02
C THR A 77 -12.89 8.96 3.57
N ASP A 78 -13.64 10.05 3.42
CA ASP A 78 -13.07 11.36 3.06
C ASP A 78 -12.16 11.92 4.15
N GLN A 79 -12.45 11.62 5.41
CA GLN A 79 -11.61 12.01 6.55
C GLN A 79 -10.26 11.29 6.52
N GLU A 80 -10.25 9.97 6.32
CA GLU A 80 -9.01 9.19 6.18
C GLU A 80 -8.19 9.66 4.98
N LEU A 81 -8.85 9.97 3.87
CA LEU A 81 -8.16 10.44 2.67
C LEU A 81 -7.55 11.82 2.87
N GLN A 82 -8.27 12.75 3.51
CA GLN A 82 -7.73 14.06 3.84
C GLN A 82 -6.53 13.94 4.79
N HIS A 83 -6.63 13.11 5.83
CA HIS A 83 -5.53 12.83 6.74
C HIS A 83 -4.27 12.31 6.02
N LEU A 84 -4.44 11.42 5.04
CA LEU A 84 -3.33 10.93 4.22
C LEU A 84 -2.73 12.06 3.38
N ARG A 85 -3.54 12.94 2.77
CA ARG A 85 -3.04 14.08 1.99
C ARG A 85 -2.25 15.07 2.84
N ASP A 86 -2.71 15.33 4.07
CA ASP A 86 -2.06 16.29 4.97
C ASP A 86 -0.73 15.74 5.53
N SER A 87 -0.62 14.42 5.64
CA SER A 87 0.56 13.75 6.23
C SER A 87 1.60 13.30 5.21
N LEU A 88 1.21 13.13 3.94
CA LEU A 88 2.09 12.66 2.88
C LEU A 88 2.70 13.84 2.11
N PRO A 89 3.92 13.70 1.56
CA PRO A 89 4.52 14.74 0.74
C PRO A 89 3.73 14.93 -0.57
N ASP A 90 3.62 16.19 -1.02
CA ASP A 90 2.85 16.61 -2.22
C ASP A 90 3.25 15.88 -3.51
N THR A 91 4.43 15.26 -3.54
CA THR A 91 4.90 14.44 -4.66
C THR A 91 4.10 13.15 -4.86
N VAL A 92 3.38 12.69 -3.83
CA VAL A 92 2.64 11.42 -3.83
C VAL A 92 1.21 11.65 -4.27
N VAL A 93 0.84 11.08 -5.42
CA VAL A 93 -0.54 11.14 -5.93
C VAL A 93 -1.40 10.08 -5.25
N ILE A 94 -2.42 10.50 -4.51
CA ILE A 94 -3.37 9.59 -3.84
C ILE A 94 -4.63 9.45 -4.69
N GLN A 95 -4.98 8.21 -5.04
CA GLN A 95 -6.18 7.92 -5.84
C GLN A 95 -7.01 6.80 -5.21
N ARG A 96 -8.34 7.00 -5.19
CA ARG A 96 -9.30 5.95 -4.90
C ARG A 96 -9.54 5.06 -6.11
N ILE A 97 -9.51 3.76 -5.88
CA ILE A 97 -9.87 2.74 -6.87
C ILE A 97 -11.04 1.93 -6.34
N GLU A 98 -12.06 1.79 -7.17
CA GLU A 98 -13.11 0.78 -6.97
C GLU A 98 -12.61 -0.54 -7.56
N GLU A 99 -12.36 -1.53 -6.71
CA GLU A 99 -11.99 -2.88 -7.11
C GLU A 99 -12.96 -3.86 -6.43
N ARG A 100 -13.47 -4.84 -7.19
CA ARG A 100 -14.53 -5.75 -6.75
C ARG A 100 -14.03 -7.16 -6.47
N HIS A 101 -12.79 -7.48 -6.82
CA HIS A 101 -12.26 -8.84 -6.67
C HIS A 101 -11.56 -9.11 -5.34
N SER A 102 -10.60 -8.28 -4.94
CA SER A 102 -9.83 -8.48 -3.70
C SER A 102 -9.19 -7.18 -3.22
N ALA A 103 -8.61 -7.21 -2.02
CA ALA A 103 -7.86 -6.09 -1.46
C ALA A 103 -6.63 -5.78 -2.33
N LEU A 104 -6.37 -4.49 -2.58
CA LEU A 104 -5.37 -4.06 -3.58
C LEU A 104 -3.97 -4.61 -3.29
N GLY A 105 -3.58 -4.68 -2.01
CA GLY A 105 -2.27 -5.19 -1.57
C GLY A 105 -2.03 -6.67 -1.88
N ASN A 106 -3.10 -7.45 -2.04
CA ASN A 106 -2.97 -8.87 -2.40
C ASN A 106 -2.81 -9.09 -3.91
N VAL A 107 -3.33 -8.16 -4.70
CA VAL A 107 -3.43 -8.33 -6.17
C VAL A 107 -2.43 -7.50 -6.95
N ILE A 108 -1.78 -6.53 -6.29
CA ILE A 108 -0.75 -5.69 -6.89
C ILE A 108 0.49 -5.71 -5.99
N ALA A 109 1.63 -6.03 -6.58
CA ALA A 109 2.93 -5.85 -5.96
C ALA A 109 3.75 -4.87 -6.81
N CYS A 110 4.13 -3.71 -6.25
CA CYS A 110 4.85 -2.69 -6.99
C CYS A 110 6.13 -2.24 -6.29
N ASN A 111 7.11 -1.84 -7.10
CA ASN A 111 8.25 -1.03 -6.71
C ASN A 111 8.24 0.27 -7.52
N ASP A 112 9.24 1.13 -7.34
CA ASP A 112 9.33 2.42 -8.05
C ASP A 112 9.40 2.32 -9.59
N TYR A 113 9.79 1.16 -10.12
CA TYR A 113 10.08 0.96 -11.54
C TYR A 113 9.07 0.06 -12.23
N VAL A 114 8.63 -1.01 -11.55
CA VAL A 114 7.84 -2.12 -12.07
C VAL A 114 6.76 -2.46 -11.04
N GLY A 115 5.57 -2.81 -11.52
CA GLY A 115 4.61 -3.52 -10.69
C GLY A 115 3.94 -4.66 -11.44
N LEU A 116 3.62 -5.68 -10.66
CA LEU A 116 2.97 -6.92 -11.04
C LEU A 116 1.53 -6.84 -10.59
N ILE A 117 0.61 -7.22 -11.48
CA ILE A 117 -0.82 -7.19 -11.20
C ILE A 117 -1.48 -8.49 -11.62
N HIS A 118 -2.55 -8.82 -10.91
CA HIS A 118 -3.45 -9.87 -11.35
C HIS A 118 -4.12 -9.50 -12.70
N PRO A 119 -4.20 -10.41 -13.68
CA PRO A 119 -4.66 -10.10 -15.04
C PRO A 119 -6.12 -9.63 -15.12
N ASN A 120 -6.96 -10.01 -14.15
CA ASN A 120 -8.37 -9.62 -14.11
C ASN A 120 -8.63 -8.24 -13.47
N LEU A 121 -7.59 -7.48 -13.11
CA LEU A 121 -7.78 -6.13 -12.56
C LEU A 121 -8.23 -5.12 -13.61
N ASP A 122 -8.92 -4.10 -13.10
CA ASP A 122 -9.56 -3.08 -13.90
C ASP A 122 -8.60 -2.12 -14.61
N LYS A 123 -9.08 -1.43 -15.65
CA LYS A 123 -8.24 -0.52 -16.48
C LYS A 123 -7.65 0.66 -15.70
N VAL A 124 -8.25 1.04 -14.57
CA VAL A 124 -7.83 2.17 -13.74
C VAL A 124 -6.57 1.85 -12.93
N ALA A 125 -6.45 0.63 -12.38
CA ALA A 125 -5.22 0.19 -11.71
C ALA A 125 -4.01 0.21 -12.66
N ARG A 126 -4.23 -0.15 -13.94
CA ARG A 126 -3.20 -0.06 -14.99
C ARG A 126 -2.72 1.37 -15.25
N LEU A 127 -3.55 2.39 -14.96
CA LEU A 127 -3.22 3.79 -15.22
C LEU A 127 -2.22 4.34 -14.21
N ILE A 128 -2.34 3.95 -12.92
CA ILE A 128 -1.40 4.39 -11.87
C ILE A 128 -0.09 3.62 -11.91
N LEU A 129 -0.11 2.40 -12.45
CA LEU A 129 1.11 1.72 -12.86
C LEU A 129 1.87 2.41 -14.01
N LYS A 130 1.30 3.42 -14.69
CA LYS A 130 2.08 4.33 -15.57
C LYS A 130 2.92 5.34 -14.78
N LEU A 131 2.64 5.58 -13.50
CA LEU A 131 3.53 6.36 -12.61
C LEU A 131 4.81 5.56 -12.30
N CYS A 132 4.75 4.23 -12.26
CA CYS A 132 5.95 3.38 -12.36
C CYS A 132 6.46 3.44 -13.80
N LYS A 133 7.72 3.85 -13.99
CA LYS A 133 8.30 4.09 -15.33
C LYS A 133 8.22 2.90 -16.30
N ARG A 134 7.98 1.66 -15.84
CA ARG A 134 7.94 0.46 -16.69
C ARG A 134 6.87 -0.53 -16.22
N PHE A 135 5.95 -0.88 -17.11
CA PHE A 135 4.88 -1.83 -16.83
C PHE A 135 5.30 -3.25 -17.25
N LEU A 136 5.17 -4.24 -16.36
CA LEU A 136 5.32 -5.65 -16.72
C LEU A 136 4.02 -6.38 -16.39
N LEU A 137 3.17 -6.57 -17.41
CA LEU A 137 1.98 -7.40 -17.29
C LEU A 137 2.44 -8.86 -17.23
N PHE A 138 2.32 -9.51 -16.06
CA PHE A 138 2.56 -10.94 -15.98
C PHE A 138 1.38 -11.67 -16.64
N MET A 139 1.55 -11.94 -17.93
CA MET A 139 0.72 -12.88 -18.67
C MET A 139 1.02 -14.29 -18.14
N THR A 140 0.29 -14.75 -17.11
CA THR A 140 -0.02 -16.18 -17.04
C THR A 140 -1.06 -16.46 -18.12
N ASP A 141 -0.56 -16.61 -19.34
CA ASP A 141 -1.30 -17.01 -20.52
C ASP A 141 -1.76 -18.47 -20.37
N HIS A 142 -2.73 -18.72 -19.49
CA HIS A 142 -3.48 -19.98 -19.49
C HIS A 142 -4.60 -19.98 -20.53
N ARG A 143 -4.74 -18.91 -21.35
CA ARG A 143 -5.72 -18.86 -22.43
C ARG A 143 -5.18 -19.23 -23.81
N LYS A 144 -3.86 -19.36 -24.00
CA LYS A 144 -3.26 -19.97 -25.22
C LYS A 144 -2.98 -21.47 -25.14
N ALA A 145 -3.19 -22.12 -24.00
CA ALA A 145 -2.96 -23.57 -23.85
C ALA A 145 -4.22 -24.44 -24.04
N ARG A 146 -5.34 -23.85 -24.52
CA ARG A 146 -6.56 -24.58 -24.90
C ARG A 146 -6.95 -24.24 -26.35
N THR A 147 -6.17 -24.76 -27.28
CA THR A 147 -6.56 -25.02 -28.67
C THR A 147 -5.89 -26.31 -29.09
#